data_AF-A0A5B0NH18-F1
#
_entry.id   AF-A0A5B0NH18-F1
#
_cell.length_a   1.000
_cell.length_b   1.000
_cell.length_c   1.000
_cell.angle_alpha   90.00
_cell.angle_beta   90.00
_cell.angle_gamma   90.00
#
_symmetry.space_group_name_H-M   'P 1'
#
loop_
_entity.id
_entity.type
_entity.pdbx_description
1 polymer ?
#
loop_
_entity_poly.entity_id
_entity_poly.type
_entity_poly.pdbx_seq_one_letter_code
_entity_poly.pdbx_strand_id
1 'polypeptide(L)'
;MEGDGPTGSVAIPEYLQMKINLKKKLDSSLRSDPLHPMFVKMLEKTNTYLQEALACETLVISTILNPSFRLAIFEKHFPQEASEAKKKLVELFEERKNQMAEQI
;
A
#
# COMPACT_ATOMS: atom_id res chain seq x y z
N MET A 1 -3.92 -10.68 2.32
CA MET A 1 -3.82 -11.41 1.04
C MET A 1 -3.25 -12.77 1.35
N GLU A 2 -4.11 -13.71 1.74
CA GLU A 2 -3.70 -15.03 2.23
C GLU A 2 -3.07 -15.86 1.09
N GLY A 3 -2.00 -16.61 1.40
CA GLY A 3 -1.32 -17.51 0.47
C GLY A 3 0.21 -17.46 0.57
N ASP A 4 0.88 -18.55 0.18
CA ASP A 4 2.35 -18.71 0.23
C ASP A 4 3.09 -18.04 -0.95
N GLY A 5 2.39 -17.25 -1.77
CA GLY A 5 2.98 -16.48 -2.87
C GLY A 5 3.61 -15.17 -2.40
N PRO A 6 4.38 -14.47 -3.27
CA PRO A 6 4.95 -13.15 -2.98
C PRO A 6 3.83 -12.07 -2.94
N THR A 7 3.04 -12.08 -1.88
CA THR A 7 1.85 -11.21 -1.69
C THR A 7 2.20 -9.84 -1.12
N GLY A 8 3.42 -9.64 -0.61
CA GLY A 8 3.85 -8.37 0.00
C GLY A 8 3.70 -7.18 -0.96
N SER A 9 4.10 -7.36 -2.23
CA SER A 9 4.09 -6.26 -3.20
C SER A 9 2.69 -5.76 -3.58
N VAL A 10 1.66 -6.58 -3.39
CA VAL A 10 0.27 -6.23 -3.71
C VAL A 10 -0.52 -5.75 -2.50
N ALA A 11 0.00 -5.89 -1.28
CA ALA A 11 -0.73 -5.57 -0.05
C ALA A 11 -1.26 -4.12 0.00
N ILE A 12 -0.42 -3.13 -0.31
CA ILE A 12 -0.82 -1.72 -0.35
C ILE A 12 -1.85 -1.46 -1.48
N PRO A 13 -1.61 -1.86 -2.74
CA PRO A 13 -2.61 -1.75 -3.82
C PRO A 13 -3.97 -2.38 -3.47
N GLU A 14 -3.96 -3.54 -2.83
CA GLU A 14 -5.15 -4.27 -2.40
C GLU A 14 -5.96 -3.52 -1.36
N TYR A 15 -5.31 -3.02 -0.30
CA TYR A 15 -5.97 -2.21 0.71
C TYR A 15 -6.52 -0.90 0.13
N LEU A 16 -5.78 -0.27 -0.78
CA LEU A 16 -6.26 0.91 -1.52
C LEU A 16 -7.52 0.60 -2.33
N GLN A 17 -7.51 -0.49 -3.10
CA GLN A 17 -8.65 -0.91 -3.91
C GLN A 17 -9.86 -1.26 -3.05
N MET A 18 -9.64 -1.96 -1.93
CA MET A 18 -10.68 -2.29 -0.96
C MET A 18 -11.29 -1.02 -0.36
N LYS A 19 -10.47 -0.04 0.04
CA LYS A 19 -10.92 1.26 0.55
C LYS A 19 -11.80 2.00 -0.47
N ILE A 20 -11.37 2.04 -1.73
CA ILE A 20 -12.14 2.66 -2.83
C ILE A 20 -13.49 1.96 -3.01
N ASN A 21 -13.49 0.62 -3.04
CA ASN A 21 -14.71 -0.16 -3.23
C ASN A 21 -15.69 -0.01 -2.06
N LEU A 22 -15.20 -0.05 -0.82
CA LEU A 22 -16.01 0.16 0.38
C LEU A 22 -16.60 1.56 0.42
N LYS A 23 -15.82 2.59 0.05
CA LYS A 23 -16.33 3.96 -0.05
C LYS A 23 -17.45 4.08 -1.07
N LYS A 24 -17.29 3.50 -2.27
CA LYS A 24 -18.35 3.46 -3.29
C LYS A 24 -19.62 2.78 -2.77
N LYS A 25 -19.49 1.63 -2.09
CA LYS A 25 -20.63 0.92 -1.49
C LYS A 25 -21.32 1.75 -0.42
N LEU A 26 -20.54 2.39 0.47
CA LEU A 26 -21.05 3.27 1.51
C LEU A 26 -21.82 4.46 0.91
N ASP A 27 -21.25 5.13 -0.09
CA ASP A 27 -21.85 6.29 -0.76
C ASP A 27 -23.15 5.92 -1.51
N SER A 28 -23.27 4.67 -1.97
CA SER A 28 -24.49 4.14 -2.61
C SER A 28 -25.55 3.61 -1.63
N SER A 29 -25.21 3.46 -0.35
CA SER A 29 -26.10 2.88 0.66
C SER A 29 -26.83 3.97 1.46
N LEU A 30 -28.10 3.74 1.77
CA LEU A 30 -28.84 4.59 2.69
C LEU A 30 -28.44 4.27 4.14
N ARG A 31 -28.54 5.23 5.05
CA ARG A 31 -28.27 4.98 6.49
C ARG A 31 -29.18 3.91 7.11
N SER A 32 -30.37 3.73 6.54
CA SER A 32 -31.33 2.70 6.94
C SER A 32 -31.02 1.31 6.37
N ASP A 33 -30.06 1.20 5.44
CA ASP A 33 -29.64 -0.09 4.89
C ASP A 33 -28.96 -0.91 6.00
N PRO A 34 -29.37 -2.17 6.24
CA PRO A 34 -28.73 -3.05 7.22
C PRO A 34 -27.21 -3.19 7.06
N LEU A 35 -26.68 -3.06 5.84
CA LEU A 35 -25.24 -3.17 5.55
C LEU A 35 -24.47 -1.86 5.74
N HIS A 36 -25.15 -0.71 5.84
CA HIS A 36 -24.51 0.59 6.06
C HIS A 36 -23.53 0.60 7.24
N PRO A 37 -23.92 0.16 8.47
CA PRO A 37 -22.98 0.11 9.59
C PRO A 37 -21.80 -0.84 9.36
N MET A 38 -21.99 -1.91 8.57
CA MET A 38 -20.90 -2.82 8.21
C MET A 38 -19.90 -2.12 7.29
N PHE A 39 -20.35 -1.42 6.25
CA PHE A 39 -19.44 -0.68 5.35
C PHE A 39 -18.64 0.39 6.08
N VAL A 40 -19.24 1.11 7.04
CA VAL A 40 -18.52 2.06 7.89
C VAL A 40 -17.41 1.36 8.66
N LYS A 41 -17.71 0.27 9.37
CA LYS A 41 -16.73 -0.47 10.18
C LYS A 41 -15.63 -1.12 9.35
N MET A 42 -15.99 -1.66 8.18
CA MET A 42 -15.00 -2.23 7.26
C MET A 42 -14.07 -1.13 6.73
N LEU A 43 -14.59 0.04 6.36
CA LEU A 43 -13.78 1.15 5.86
C LEU A 43 -12.80 1.66 6.93
N GLU A 44 -13.25 1.78 8.19
CA GLU A 44 -12.38 2.13 9.33
C GLU A 44 -11.21 1.13 9.48
N LYS A 45 -11.52 -0.18 9.50
CA LYS A 45 -10.50 -1.22 9.60
C LYS A 45 -9.55 -1.25 8.41
N THR A 46 -10.09 -1.18 7.19
CA THR A 46 -9.26 -1.13 5.97
C THR A 46 -8.34 0.07 5.96
N ASN A 47 -8.80 1.24 6.43
CA ASN A 47 -7.94 2.41 6.51
C ASN A 47 -6.83 2.23 7.54
N THR A 48 -7.13 1.59 8.69
CA THR A 48 -6.12 1.27 9.72
C THR A 48 -5.02 0.37 9.15
N TYR A 49 -5.39 -0.76 8.53
CA TYR A 49 -4.41 -1.66 7.93
C TYR A 49 -3.65 -1.07 6.74
N LEU A 50 -4.28 -0.17 5.97
CA LEU A 50 -3.59 0.56 4.92
C LEU A 50 -2.49 1.46 5.51
N GLN A 51 -2.76 2.15 6.62
CA GLN A 51 -1.75 2.97 7.29
C GLN A 51 -0.62 2.13 7.87
N GLU A 52 -0.94 1.00 8.51
CA GLU A 52 0.07 0.05 8.98
C GLU A 52 0.95 -0.49 7.84
N ALA A 53 0.34 -0.79 6.68
CA ALA A 53 1.08 -1.25 5.51
C ALA A 53 1.98 -0.16 4.91
N LEU A 54 1.51 1.10 4.88
CA LEU A 54 2.31 2.25 4.45
C LEU A 54 3.49 2.55 5.40
N ALA A 55 3.35 2.24 6.69
CA ALA A 55 4.42 2.36 7.67
C ALA A 55 5.44 1.20 7.60
N CYS A 56 5.12 0.11 6.89
CA CYS A 56 6.01 -1.03 6.76
C CYS A 56 6.95 -0.88 5.57
N GLU A 57 8.23 -0.60 5.84
CA GLU A 57 9.27 -0.42 4.82
C GLU A 57 9.32 -1.59 3.83
N THR A 58 9.28 -2.84 4.30
CA THR A 58 9.33 -4.02 3.42
C THR A 58 8.16 -4.04 2.44
N LEU A 59 6.95 -3.70 2.88
CA LEU A 59 5.78 -3.65 2.00
C LEU A 59 5.91 -2.50 1.00
N VAL A 60 6.28 -1.31 1.46
CA VAL A 60 6.51 -0.13 0.61
C VAL A 60 7.52 -0.43 -0.51
N ILE A 61 8.69 -0.94 -0.14
CA ILE A 61 9.75 -1.24 -1.11
C ILE A 61 9.34 -2.38 -2.03
N SER A 62 8.72 -3.45 -1.52
CA SER A 62 8.24 -4.55 -2.38
C SER A 62 7.18 -4.09 -3.39
N THR A 63 6.29 -3.16 -3.01
CA THR A 63 5.31 -2.56 -3.91
C THR A 63 5.99 -1.69 -4.97
N ILE A 64 7.00 -0.88 -4.60
CA ILE A 64 7.73 -0.04 -5.55
C ILE A 64 8.58 -0.87 -6.52
N LEU A 65 9.15 -1.98 -6.07
CA LEU A 65 9.93 -2.86 -6.95
C LEU A 65 9.04 -3.67 -7.92
N ASN A 66 7.73 -3.73 -7.67
CA ASN A 66 6.80 -4.38 -8.58
C ASN A 66 6.62 -3.55 -9.88
N PRO A 67 6.90 -4.12 -11.08
CA PRO A 67 6.84 -3.40 -12.34
C PRO A 67 5.49 -2.77 -12.69
N SER A 68 4.39 -3.34 -12.16
CA SER A 68 3.02 -2.87 -12.41
C SER A 68 2.67 -1.60 -11.61
N PHE A 69 3.35 -1.36 -10.48
CA PHE A 69 3.02 -0.25 -9.59
C PHE A 69 4.09 0.83 -9.62
N ARG A 70 5.35 0.44 -9.33
CA ARG A 70 6.49 1.37 -9.19
C ARG A 70 6.22 2.45 -8.15
N LEU A 71 7.01 3.52 -8.17
CA LEU A 71 6.76 4.70 -7.34
C LEU A 71 5.45 5.43 -7.70
N ALA A 72 4.94 5.23 -8.93
CA ALA A 72 3.76 5.91 -9.46
C ALA A 72 2.49 5.69 -8.62
N ILE A 73 2.35 4.53 -7.97
CA ILE A 73 1.21 4.29 -7.07
C ILE A 73 1.23 5.23 -5.87
N PHE A 74 2.41 5.51 -5.31
CA PHE A 74 2.58 6.44 -4.20
C PHE A 74 2.38 7.87 -4.65
N GLU A 75 2.99 8.28 -5.77
CA GLU A 75 2.81 9.63 -6.31
C GLU A 75 1.34 9.97 -6.56
N LYS A 76 0.55 8.99 -7.02
CA LYS A 76 -0.87 9.17 -7.33
C LYS A 76 -1.79 9.11 -6.11
N HIS A 77 -1.54 8.18 -5.18
CA HIS A 77 -2.49 7.84 -4.13
C HIS A 77 -2.01 8.16 -2.70
N PHE A 78 -0.71 8.38 -2.52
CA PHE A 78 -0.03 8.59 -1.24
C PHE A 78 1.03 9.70 -1.37
N PRO A 79 0.66 10.93 -1.78
CA PRO A 79 1.63 11.98 -2.10
C PRO A 79 2.45 12.45 -0.90
N GLN A 80 1.95 12.26 0.33
CA GLN A 80 2.67 12.61 1.56
C GLN A 80 3.82 11.62 1.80
N GLU A 81 3.58 10.34 1.51
CA GLU A 81 4.49 9.22 1.71
C GLU A 81 5.45 9.03 0.51
N ALA A 82 5.08 9.52 -0.68
CA ALA A 82 5.83 9.29 -1.92
C ALA A 82 7.28 9.78 -1.86
N SER A 83 7.52 10.95 -1.25
CA SER A 83 8.87 11.51 -1.11
C SER A 83 9.75 10.63 -0.22
N GLU A 84 9.20 10.14 0.89
CA GLU A 84 9.91 9.27 1.83
C GLU A 84 10.18 7.90 1.21
N ALA A 85 9.18 7.32 0.54
CA ALA A 85 9.31 6.05 -0.16
C ALA A 85 10.40 6.11 -1.25
N LYS A 86 10.47 7.22 -2.00
CA LYS A 86 11.53 7.45 -2.99
C LYS A 86 12.90 7.56 -2.35
N LYS A 87 13.02 8.35 -1.26
CA LYS A 87 14.28 8.49 -0.53
C LYS A 87 14.78 7.12 -0.05
N LYS A 88 13.91 6.33 0.56
CA LYS A 88 14.23 4.99 1.05
C LYS A 88 14.67 4.04 -0.08
N LEU A 89 14.00 4.08 -1.24
CA LEU A 89 14.41 3.31 -2.42
C LEU A 89 15.85 3.64 -2.85
N VAL A 90 16.19 4.93 -2.91
CA VAL A 90 17.53 5.38 -3.30
C VAL A 90 18.58 4.95 -2.28
N GLU A 91 18.29 5.11 -0.98
CA GLU A 91 19.20 4.66 0.10
C GLU A 91 19.52 3.18 -0.01
N LEU A 92 18.49 2.33 -0.17
CA LEU A 92 18.66 0.88 -0.32
C LEU A 92 19.43 0.50 -1.60
N PHE A 93 19.19 1.23 -2.69
CA PHE A 93 19.93 1.02 -3.94
C PHE A 93 21.42 1.33 -3.78
N GLU A 94 21.75 2.47 -3.17
CA GLU A 94 23.12 2.90 -2.92
C GLU A 94 23.84 1.95 -1.96
N GLU A 95 23.17 1.53 -0.88
CA GLU A 95 23.68 0.52 0.04
C GLU A 95 24.03 -0.78 -0.71
N ARG A 96 23.09 -1.28 -1.52
CA ARG A 96 23.31 -2.51 -2.30
C ARG A 96 24.45 -2.35 -3.31
N LYS A 97 24.55 -1.19 -3.96
CA LYS A 97 25.63 -0.88 -4.91
C LYS A 97 27.00 -0.92 -4.23
N ASN A 98 27.13 -0.32 -3.05
CA ASN A 98 28.39 -0.30 -2.30
C ASN A 98 28.79 -1.71 -1.84
N GLN A 99 27.84 -2.49 -1.32
CA GLN A 99 28.08 -3.90 -0.94
C GLN A 99 28.59 -4.74 -2.12
N MET A 100 28.07 -4.51 -3.33
CA MET A 100 28.53 -5.23 -4.52
C MET A 100 29.92 -4.78 -4.96
N ALA A 101 30.28 -3.51 -4.76
CA ALA A 101 31.60 -2.98 -5.11
C ALA A 101 32.70 -3.46 -4.15
N GLU A 102 32.37 -3.67 -2.87
CA GLU A 102 33.30 -4.21 -1.85
C GLU A 102 33.58 -5.71 -2.01
N GLN A 103 32.79 -6.42 -2.81
CA GLN A 103 32.92 -7.87 -3.07
C GLN A 103 33.76 -8.19 -4.32
N ILE A 104 34.29 -7.17 -5.01
CA ILE A 104 35.12 -7.27 -6.22
C ILE A 104 36.56 -6.89 -5.87
#